data_AF-A0A4V3WNZ0-F1
#
_entry.id   AF-A0A4V3WNZ0-F1
#
_cell.length_a   1.000
_cell.length_b   1.000
_cell.length_c   1.000
_cell.angle_alpha   90.00
_cell.angle_beta   90.00
_cell.angle_gamma   90.00
#
_symmetry.space_group_name_H-M   'P 1'
#
loop_
_entity.id
_entity.type
_entity.pdbx_description
1 polymer ?
#
loop_
_entity_poly.entity_id
_entity_poly.type
_entity_poly.pdbx_seq_one_letter_code
_entity_poly.pdbx_strand_id
1 'polypeptide(L)'
;MVPLFRCRTDNLLQALRYAAQFGSLRYRRCSRKRMSALVSSWSKNVHTLPENFVCSSEERPGDLAVPLCRGIPVVDLQQVDGHDRADSIKQIMKGSQDFGMFQVINHGLLKELMDDTMSLFKEFFDMPEEDKATYYSEDTSDLSKFQGMIVNHYPPCPNPSVVLGVCGHYDTNLLTLLQQDEYGLHILKDGQWVGVKHVPGAFVINIGSQLEVYLHFVLNLGSLHIIVNRAEFTMPLTQIHTEESLVQTGRSMQEMLKISLPLELQGM
;
A
#
# COMPACT_ATOMS: atom_id res chain seq x y z
N MET A 1 30.43 -0.90 9.89
CA MET A 1 30.62 -1.09 8.44
C MET A 1 29.33 -1.71 7.92
N VAL A 2 28.39 -0.87 7.45
CA VAL A 2 27.06 -1.30 6.99
C VAL A 2 27.25 -1.89 5.59
N PRO A 3 26.68 -3.07 5.26
CA PRO A 3 26.74 -3.56 3.89
C PRO A 3 25.87 -2.66 3.01
N LEU A 4 26.55 -1.79 2.27
CA LEU A 4 26.01 -1.10 1.10
C LEU A 4 25.57 -2.17 0.09
N PHE A 5 24.26 -2.30 -0.12
CA PHE A 5 23.72 -2.98 -1.29
C PHE A 5 24.12 -2.17 -2.54
N ARG A 6 25.28 -2.50 -3.10
CA ARG A 6 25.65 -2.10 -4.46
C ARG A 6 24.77 -2.89 -5.42
N CYS A 7 23.66 -2.30 -5.84
CA CYS A 7 22.94 -2.76 -7.02
C CYS A 7 23.79 -2.36 -8.25
N ARG A 8 24.69 -3.25 -8.67
CA ARG A 8 25.29 -3.16 -10.01
C ARG A 8 24.22 -3.57 -11.01
N THR A 9 24.01 -2.68 -11.97
CA THR A 9 23.41 -2.90 -13.28
C THR A 9 23.62 -4.34 -13.75
N ASP A 10 22.56 -5.15 -13.76
CA ASP A 10 22.26 -6.09 -14.83
C ASP A 10 20.88 -6.74 -14.62
N ASN A 11 20.00 -6.45 -15.57
CA ASN A 11 18.81 -7.20 -15.99
C ASN A 11 17.49 -7.05 -15.22
N LEU A 12 16.59 -6.27 -15.85
CA LEU A 12 15.12 -6.34 -15.78
C LEU A 12 14.57 -7.78 -15.69
N LEU A 13 15.26 -8.76 -16.27
CA LEU A 13 14.89 -10.16 -16.21
C LEU A 13 14.94 -10.74 -14.78
N GLN A 14 15.78 -10.20 -13.91
CA GLN A 14 15.88 -10.65 -12.51
C GLN A 14 14.80 -10.01 -11.65
N ALA A 15 14.40 -8.77 -11.93
CA ALA A 15 13.23 -8.12 -11.32
C ALA A 15 11.92 -8.82 -11.73
N LEU A 16 11.77 -9.18 -13.01
CA LEU A 16 10.61 -9.96 -13.50
C LEU A 16 10.58 -11.40 -12.94
N ARG A 17 11.75 -12.03 -12.73
CA ARG A 17 11.83 -13.33 -12.04
C ARG A 17 11.51 -13.21 -10.54
N TYR A 18 11.89 -12.11 -9.90
CA TYR A 18 11.52 -11.82 -8.50
C TYR A 18 10.00 -11.60 -8.37
N ALA A 19 9.39 -10.84 -9.28
CA ALA A 19 7.94 -10.64 -9.31
C ALA A 19 7.16 -11.95 -9.56
N ALA A 20 7.67 -12.83 -10.42
CA ALA A 20 7.07 -14.16 -10.67
C ALA A 20 7.26 -15.16 -9.52
N GLN A 21 8.37 -15.07 -8.77
CA GLN A 21 8.64 -15.95 -7.62
C GLN A 21 7.80 -15.59 -6.38
N PHE A 22 7.53 -14.30 -6.13
CA PHE A 22 6.71 -13.89 -4.97
C PHE A 22 5.21 -14.05 -5.19
N GLY A 23 4.72 -14.02 -6.44
CA GLY A 23 3.35 -14.41 -6.77
C GLY A 23 3.04 -15.90 -6.54
N SER A 24 4.06 -16.75 -6.31
CA SER A 24 3.90 -18.21 -6.25
C SER A 24 4.52 -18.91 -5.04
N LEU A 25 5.22 -18.22 -4.13
CA LEU A 25 5.82 -18.82 -2.93
C LEU A 25 5.34 -18.18 -1.62
N ARG A 26 4.10 -18.49 -1.23
CA ARG A 26 3.75 -18.97 0.14
C ARG A 26 2.26 -19.29 0.37
N TYR A 27 1.44 -19.49 -0.66
CA TYR A 27 0.15 -20.17 -0.44
C TYR A 27 0.34 -21.69 -0.46
N ARG A 28 1.04 -22.24 0.54
CA ARG A 28 1.00 -23.69 0.79
C ARG A 28 -0.41 -24.04 1.23
N ARG A 29 -1.20 -24.64 0.33
CA ARG A 29 -2.40 -25.48 0.57
C ARG A 29 -2.90 -25.43 2.02
N CYS A 30 -3.52 -24.32 2.40
CA CYS A 30 -4.23 -24.21 3.67
C CYS A 30 -5.66 -24.68 3.37
N SER A 31 -6.07 -25.82 3.94
CA SER A 31 -7.46 -26.25 3.84
C SER A 31 -8.40 -25.17 4.39
N ARG A 32 -9.65 -25.11 3.92
CA ARG A 32 -10.71 -24.18 4.39
C ARG A 32 -10.70 -23.97 5.93
N LYS A 33 -10.41 -25.01 6.71
CA LYS A 33 -10.33 -24.99 8.19
C LYS A 33 -9.12 -24.27 8.80
N ARG A 34 -8.02 -24.06 8.07
CA ARG A 34 -6.83 -23.36 8.58
C ARG A 34 -6.82 -21.88 8.25
N MET A 35 -7.50 -21.46 7.18
CA MET A 35 -7.65 -20.05 6.84
C MET A 35 -8.67 -19.36 7.74
N SER A 36 -9.74 -20.08 8.08
CA SER A 36 -10.82 -19.59 8.93
C SER A 36 -10.33 -19.15 10.33
N ALA A 37 -9.38 -19.88 10.92
CA ALA A 37 -8.70 -19.52 12.16
C ALA A 37 -7.83 -18.25 12.05
N LEU A 38 -7.23 -17.98 10.88
CA LEU A 38 -6.35 -16.83 10.65
C LEU A 38 -7.11 -15.53 10.37
N VAL A 39 -8.37 -15.62 9.92
CA VAL A 39 -9.13 -14.48 9.39
C VAL A 39 -10.06 -13.83 10.42
N SER A 40 -10.25 -14.37 11.64
CA SER A 40 -11.25 -13.78 12.58
C SER A 40 -11.00 -13.91 14.07
N SER A 41 -10.35 -15.00 14.51
CA SER A 41 -10.43 -15.42 15.92
C SER A 41 -9.06 -15.59 16.58
N TRP A 42 -7.99 -15.55 15.78
CA TRP A 42 -6.62 -15.72 16.26
C TRP A 42 -6.25 -14.64 17.30
N SER A 43 -6.46 -13.35 17.01
CA SER A 43 -6.08 -12.27 17.94
C SER A 43 -6.88 -12.23 19.23
N LYS A 44 -8.16 -12.65 19.21
CA LYS A 44 -9.04 -12.62 20.39
C LYS A 44 -8.68 -13.71 21.42
N ASN A 45 -8.04 -14.81 20.98
CA ASN A 45 -7.78 -15.99 21.81
C ASN A 45 -6.30 -16.41 21.92
N VAL A 46 -5.37 -15.74 21.24
CA VAL A 46 -3.95 -16.12 21.24
C VAL A 46 -3.12 -15.14 22.06
N HIS A 47 -2.62 -15.63 23.19
CA HIS A 47 -1.72 -14.90 24.08
C HIS A 47 -0.24 -14.98 23.67
N THR A 48 0.12 -15.91 22.78
CA THR A 48 1.51 -16.18 22.38
C THR A 48 1.66 -16.24 20.87
N LEU A 49 2.61 -15.47 20.34
CA LEU A 49 2.91 -15.44 18.90
C LEU A 49 3.54 -16.76 18.42
N PRO A 50 2.97 -17.45 17.42
CA PRO A 50 3.59 -18.64 16.82
C PRO A 50 4.89 -18.28 16.10
N GLU A 51 5.88 -19.19 16.18
CA GLU A 51 7.23 -18.96 15.65
C GLU A 51 7.26 -18.67 14.14
N ASN A 52 6.30 -19.17 13.37
CA ASN A 52 6.24 -18.94 11.92
C ASN A 52 5.82 -17.51 11.52
N PHE A 53 5.37 -16.69 12.47
CA PHE A 53 5.12 -15.26 12.31
C PHE A 53 6.30 -14.39 12.76
N VAL A 54 7.26 -14.96 13.47
CA VAL A 54 8.43 -14.25 13.96
C VAL A 54 9.37 -13.97 12.80
N CYS A 55 9.65 -12.70 12.53
CA CYS A 55 10.61 -12.28 11.52
C CYS A 55 12.02 -12.76 11.86
N SER A 56 12.82 -12.96 10.81
CA SER A 56 14.26 -13.18 10.96
C SER A 56 14.89 -12.00 11.70
N SER A 57 15.99 -12.21 12.42
CA SER A 57 16.59 -11.18 13.27
C SER A 57 16.89 -9.85 12.54
N GLU A 58 17.16 -9.92 11.23
CA GLU A 58 17.49 -8.77 10.37
C GLU A 58 16.26 -7.99 9.90
N GLU A 59 15.10 -8.64 9.83
CA GLU A 59 13.84 -8.05 9.33
C GLU A 59 12.92 -7.57 10.45
N ARG A 60 13.29 -7.80 11.71
CA ARG A 60 12.47 -7.41 12.86
C ARG A 60 12.34 -5.89 12.93
N PRO A 61 11.12 -5.36 13.08
CA PRO A 61 10.91 -3.92 13.24
C PRO A 61 11.52 -3.37 14.54
N GLY A 62 11.68 -4.22 15.55
CA GLY A 62 12.19 -3.85 16.87
C GLY A 62 11.21 -2.98 17.67
N ASP A 63 11.63 -2.57 18.87
CA ASP A 63 10.83 -1.72 19.76
C ASP A 63 10.87 -0.23 19.39
N LEU A 64 11.69 0.15 18.42
CA LEU A 64 11.94 1.54 18.06
C LEU A 64 10.63 2.27 17.75
N ALA A 65 10.37 3.34 18.50
CA ALA A 65 9.39 4.34 18.13
C ALA A 65 9.86 4.98 16.81
N VAL A 66 9.30 4.51 15.70
CA VAL A 66 9.68 5.00 14.38
C VAL A 66 9.18 6.44 14.25
N PRO A 67 10.06 7.41 13.95
CA PRO A 67 9.64 8.80 13.82
C PRO A 67 8.66 8.96 12.65
N LEU A 68 7.63 9.78 12.84
CA LEU A 68 6.72 10.16 11.77
C LEU A 68 7.45 11.03 10.75
N CYS A 69 7.32 10.68 9.47
CA CYS A 69 7.76 11.50 8.37
C CYS A 69 6.85 12.71 8.23
N ARG A 70 7.40 13.91 8.46
CA ARG A 70 6.69 15.18 8.29
C ARG A 70 6.86 15.79 6.89
N GLY A 71 7.68 15.17 6.04
CA GLY A 71 8.05 15.69 4.73
C GLY A 71 7.15 15.24 3.58
N ILE A 72 6.34 14.19 3.79
CA ILE A 72 5.44 13.64 2.75
C ILE A 72 4.40 14.71 2.40
N PRO A 73 4.32 15.16 1.13
CA PRO A 73 3.37 16.19 0.73
C PRO A 73 1.91 15.74 0.89
N VAL A 74 1.04 16.69 1.24
CA VAL A 74 -0.42 16.53 1.21
C VAL A 74 -0.95 17.47 0.13
N VAL A 75 -1.46 16.89 -0.95
CA VAL A 75 -1.91 17.58 -2.16
C VAL A 75 -3.41 17.79 -2.12
N ASP A 76 -3.86 19.01 -2.33
CA ASP A 76 -5.28 19.36 -2.44
C ASP A 76 -5.76 19.20 -3.88
N LEU A 77 -6.56 18.18 -4.17
CA LEU A 77 -7.00 17.91 -5.53
C LEU A 77 -8.02 18.94 -6.06
N GLN A 78 -8.69 19.72 -5.21
CA GLN A 78 -9.55 20.80 -5.70
C GLN A 78 -8.75 21.93 -6.36
N GLN A 79 -7.46 22.05 -6.03
CA GLN A 79 -6.59 23.11 -6.54
C GLN A 79 -5.92 22.75 -7.87
N VAL A 80 -6.03 21.48 -8.31
CA VAL A 80 -5.37 20.99 -9.54
C VAL A 80 -5.95 21.62 -10.80
N ASP A 81 -7.25 21.94 -10.79
CA ASP A 81 -7.94 22.61 -11.91
C ASP A 81 -8.00 24.14 -11.75
N GLY A 82 -7.41 24.66 -10.68
CA GLY A 82 -7.46 26.07 -10.32
C GLY A 82 -6.20 26.86 -10.68
N HIS A 83 -6.10 28.07 -10.13
CA HIS A 83 -4.94 28.95 -10.29
C HIS A 83 -3.65 28.33 -9.69
N ASP A 84 -3.79 27.45 -8.70
CA ASP A 84 -2.68 26.85 -7.96
C ASP A 84 -2.21 25.51 -8.53
N ARG A 85 -2.62 25.18 -9.75
CA ARG A 85 -2.23 23.97 -10.47
C ARG A 85 -0.72 23.74 -10.45
N ALA A 86 0.07 24.78 -10.70
CA ALA A 86 1.54 24.66 -10.74
C ALA A 86 2.13 24.20 -9.39
N ASP A 87 1.55 24.61 -8.27
CA ASP A 87 2.06 24.24 -6.94
C ASP A 87 1.62 22.84 -6.54
N SER A 88 0.39 22.44 -6.89
CA SER A 88 -0.06 21.04 -6.74
C SER A 88 0.83 20.08 -7.53
N ILE A 89 1.19 20.43 -8.76
CA ILE A 89 2.13 19.67 -9.59
C ILE A 89 3.50 19.53 -8.91
N LYS A 90 4.05 20.63 -8.40
CA LYS A 90 5.34 20.58 -7.68
C LYS A 90 5.28 19.67 -6.46
N GLN A 91 4.17 19.66 -5.73
CA GLN A 91 3.99 18.79 -4.57
C GLN A 91 3.90 17.32 -4.96
N ILE A 92 3.14 16.99 -6.02
CA ILE A 92 3.07 15.63 -6.58
C ILE A 92 4.46 15.17 -7.00
N MET A 93 5.16 15.97 -7.81
CA MET A 93 6.51 15.64 -8.29
C MET A 93 7.47 15.43 -7.12
N LYS A 94 7.45 16.33 -6.13
CA LYS A 94 8.28 16.22 -4.94
C LYS A 94 7.97 14.96 -4.13
N GLY A 95 6.69 14.66 -3.92
CA GLY A 95 6.26 13.46 -3.19
C GLY A 95 6.73 12.18 -3.87
N SER A 96 6.47 12.08 -5.18
CA SER A 96 6.88 10.97 -6.00
C SER A 96 8.41 10.79 -6.05
N GLN A 97 9.18 11.87 -6.16
CA GLN A 97 10.64 11.79 -6.28
C GLN A 97 11.36 11.59 -4.94
N ASP A 98 10.94 12.30 -3.89
CA ASP A 98 11.65 12.28 -2.60
C ASP A 98 11.23 11.09 -1.74
N PHE A 99 9.97 10.66 -1.87
CA PHE A 99 9.35 9.66 -0.99
C PHE A 99 8.80 8.46 -1.74
N GLY A 100 8.53 8.54 -3.05
CA GLY A 100 7.79 7.50 -3.79
C GLY A 100 6.28 7.53 -3.54
N MET A 101 5.79 8.53 -2.80
CA MET A 101 4.39 8.66 -2.40
C MET A 101 4.04 10.08 -1.98
N PHE A 102 2.74 10.37 -1.94
CA PHE A 102 2.16 11.59 -1.38
C PHE A 102 0.76 11.29 -0.85
N GLN A 103 0.17 12.22 -0.12
CA GLN A 103 -1.22 12.14 0.31
C GLN A 103 -2.09 13.08 -0.50
N VAL A 104 -3.35 12.73 -0.72
CA VAL A 104 -4.33 13.58 -1.40
C VAL A 104 -5.53 13.84 -0.50
N ILE A 105 -5.98 15.09 -0.46
CA ILE A 105 -7.22 15.52 0.21
C ILE A 105 -8.15 16.18 -0.81
N ASN A 106 -9.40 16.39 -0.41
CA ASN A 106 -10.43 17.04 -1.25
C ASN A 106 -10.57 16.38 -2.63
N HIS A 107 -10.35 15.06 -2.69
CA HIS A 107 -10.38 14.24 -3.91
C HIS A 107 -11.80 13.98 -4.47
N GLY A 108 -12.81 14.68 -3.96
CA GLY A 108 -14.19 14.60 -4.45
C GLY A 108 -15.05 13.50 -3.83
N LEU A 109 -14.50 12.66 -2.93
CA LEU A 109 -15.31 11.72 -2.14
C LEU A 109 -15.71 12.38 -0.83
N LEU A 110 -16.97 12.17 -0.42
CA LEU A 110 -17.47 12.63 0.87
C LEU A 110 -16.80 11.84 2.00
N LYS A 111 -16.35 12.55 3.04
CA LYS A 111 -15.74 11.91 4.21
C LYS A 111 -16.69 10.89 4.85
N GLU A 112 -17.98 11.21 4.93
CA GLU A 112 -19.02 10.31 5.45
C GLU A 112 -19.04 8.98 4.71
N LEU A 113 -18.95 9.00 3.36
CA LEU A 113 -18.89 7.77 2.56
C LEU A 113 -17.64 6.93 2.86
N MET A 114 -16.49 7.59 3.08
CA MET A 114 -15.25 6.91 3.43
C MET A 114 -15.31 6.28 4.84
N ASP A 115 -15.92 6.99 5.79
CA ASP A 115 -16.12 6.53 7.17
C ASP A 115 -17.11 5.36 7.22
N ASP A 116 -18.23 5.45 6.49
CA ASP A 116 -19.24 4.39 6.36
C ASP A 116 -18.62 3.14 5.73
N THR A 117 -17.85 3.30 4.66
CA THR A 117 -17.15 2.20 3.99
C THR A 117 -16.15 1.51 4.93
N MET A 118 -15.39 2.29 5.71
CA MET A 118 -14.47 1.74 6.71
C MET A 118 -15.22 0.99 7.82
N SER A 119 -16.39 1.50 8.24
CA SER A 119 -17.24 0.86 9.25
C SER A 119 -17.76 -0.48 8.75
N LEU A 120 -18.22 -0.56 7.49
CA LEU A 120 -18.63 -1.82 6.86
C LEU A 120 -17.50 -2.86 6.82
N PHE A 121 -16.25 -2.44 6.57
CA PHE A 121 -15.13 -3.37 6.63
C PHE A 121 -14.87 -3.88 8.04
N LYS A 122 -14.89 -3.00 9.05
CA LYS A 122 -14.73 -3.39 10.45
C LYS A 122 -15.81 -4.38 10.87
N GLU A 123 -17.07 -4.09 10.55
CA GLU A 123 -18.19 -5.00 10.76
C GLU A 123 -17.97 -6.36 10.08
N PHE A 124 -17.53 -6.36 8.81
CA PHE A 124 -17.19 -7.58 8.10
C PHE A 124 -16.13 -8.41 8.84
N PHE A 125 -15.03 -7.78 9.28
CA PHE A 125 -13.96 -8.49 10.00
C PHE A 125 -14.37 -8.98 11.39
N ASP A 126 -15.33 -8.32 12.03
CA ASP A 126 -15.90 -8.73 13.32
C ASP A 126 -16.96 -9.84 13.22
N MET A 127 -17.49 -10.13 12.01
CA MET A 127 -18.44 -11.22 11.82
C MET A 127 -17.88 -12.59 12.27
N PRO A 128 -18.76 -13.51 12.71
CA PRO A 128 -18.39 -14.90 12.95
C PRO A 128 -17.64 -15.54 11.78
N GLU A 129 -16.74 -16.45 12.12
CA GLU A 129 -15.92 -17.17 11.14
C GLU A 129 -16.77 -17.95 10.13
N GLU A 130 -17.88 -18.53 10.59
CA GLU A 130 -18.84 -19.28 9.79
C GLU A 130 -19.48 -18.41 8.71
N ASP A 131 -19.84 -17.17 9.05
CA ASP A 131 -20.43 -16.21 8.13
C ASP A 131 -19.40 -15.69 7.12
N LYS A 132 -18.19 -15.34 7.58
CA LYS A 132 -17.10 -14.91 6.68
C LYS A 132 -16.69 -15.99 5.69
N ALA A 133 -16.71 -17.26 6.10
CA ALA A 133 -16.34 -18.38 5.23
C ALA A 133 -17.27 -18.52 4.01
N THR A 134 -18.49 -17.97 4.07
CA THR A 134 -19.43 -17.98 2.93
C THR A 134 -18.98 -17.09 1.76
N TYR A 135 -18.17 -16.06 2.05
CA TYR A 135 -17.62 -15.14 1.05
C TYR A 135 -16.30 -15.64 0.42
N TYR A 136 -15.75 -16.74 0.92
CA TYR A 136 -14.50 -17.30 0.43
C TYR A 136 -14.68 -18.08 -0.88
N SER A 137 -13.98 -17.64 -1.93
CA SER A 137 -13.87 -18.34 -3.21
C SER A 137 -12.40 -18.70 -3.51
N GLU A 138 -12.16 -19.93 -3.96
CA GLU A 138 -10.88 -20.33 -4.56
C GLU A 138 -10.83 -19.99 -6.05
N ASP A 139 -11.98 -19.69 -6.66
CA ASP A 139 -12.06 -19.32 -8.06
C ASP A 139 -11.63 -17.87 -8.24
N THR A 140 -10.42 -17.70 -8.76
CA THR A 140 -9.83 -16.38 -9.07
C THR A 140 -10.09 -15.98 -10.52
N SER A 141 -10.83 -16.76 -11.31
CA SER A 141 -11.04 -16.48 -12.74
C SER A 141 -11.80 -15.18 -12.98
N ASP A 142 -12.67 -14.78 -12.05
CA ASP A 142 -13.45 -13.54 -12.10
C ASP A 142 -12.65 -12.30 -11.66
N LEU A 143 -11.58 -12.49 -10.88
CA LEU A 143 -10.75 -11.38 -10.38
C LEU A 143 -9.90 -10.72 -11.48
N SER A 144 -9.66 -11.43 -12.59
CA SER A 144 -8.89 -10.90 -13.73
C SER A 144 -9.59 -9.77 -14.49
N LYS A 145 -10.90 -9.58 -14.25
CA LYS A 145 -11.75 -8.60 -14.94
C LYS A 145 -12.16 -7.41 -14.07
N PHE A 146 -11.84 -7.43 -12.78
CA PHE A 146 -12.22 -6.39 -11.83
C PHE A 146 -11.00 -5.61 -11.38
N GLN A 147 -11.11 -4.28 -11.43
CA GLN A 147 -10.31 -3.45 -10.55
C GLN A 147 -10.79 -3.68 -9.12
N GLY A 148 -10.15 -4.62 -8.44
CA GLY A 148 -10.50 -5.04 -7.09
C GLY A 148 -9.97 -4.10 -6.01
N MET A 149 -10.72 -3.97 -4.94
CA MET A 149 -10.25 -3.39 -3.69
C MET A 149 -9.76 -4.53 -2.79
N ILE A 150 -8.56 -4.37 -2.23
CA ILE A 150 -7.99 -5.27 -1.24
C ILE A 150 -8.21 -4.64 0.12
N VAL A 151 -8.90 -5.34 1.00
CA VAL A 151 -9.15 -4.84 2.36
C VAL A 151 -8.31 -5.64 3.33
N ASN A 152 -7.26 -5.02 3.87
CA ASN A 152 -6.39 -5.64 4.86
C ASN A 152 -6.84 -5.26 6.26
N HIS A 153 -6.91 -6.24 7.17
CA HIS A 153 -7.19 -6.03 8.58
C HIS A 153 -6.04 -6.56 9.43
N TYR A 154 -5.55 -5.70 10.32
CA TYR A 154 -4.39 -5.96 11.16
C TYR A 154 -4.85 -5.97 12.61
N PRO A 155 -5.04 -7.16 13.21
CA PRO A 155 -5.52 -7.25 14.59
C PRO A 155 -4.37 -7.04 15.59
N PRO A 156 -4.62 -6.68 16.86
CA PRO A 156 -3.56 -6.43 17.83
C PRO A 156 -2.51 -7.55 17.91
N CYS A 157 -1.23 -7.17 17.88
CA CYS A 157 -0.12 -8.11 17.98
C CYS A 157 0.44 -8.17 19.42
N PRO A 158 0.54 -9.36 20.05
CA PRO A 158 1.13 -9.49 21.39
C PRO A 158 2.60 -9.06 21.48
N ASN A 159 3.35 -9.17 20.37
CA ASN A 159 4.75 -8.76 20.32
C ASN A 159 5.08 -8.12 18.95
N PRO A 160 4.77 -6.82 18.76
CA PRO A 160 4.95 -6.14 17.49
C PRO A 160 6.42 -5.87 17.15
N SER A 161 7.34 -6.08 18.09
CA SER A 161 8.78 -5.87 17.88
C SER A 161 9.42 -6.94 16.98
N VAL A 162 8.74 -8.09 16.80
CA VAL A 162 9.26 -9.24 16.07
C VAL A 162 8.39 -9.68 14.90
N VAL A 163 7.32 -8.93 14.58
CA VAL A 163 6.35 -9.26 13.52
C VAL A 163 6.09 -8.04 12.65
N LEU A 164 5.96 -8.26 11.35
CA LEU A 164 5.43 -7.29 10.42
C LEU A 164 4.02 -7.69 9.99
N GLY A 165 3.13 -6.72 9.83
CA GLY A 165 1.84 -6.93 9.18
C GLY A 165 2.03 -7.27 7.70
N VAL A 166 2.98 -6.61 7.03
CA VAL A 166 3.43 -6.92 5.67
C VAL A 166 4.94 -6.69 5.60
N CYS A 167 5.67 -7.62 4.98
CA CYS A 167 7.12 -7.53 4.81
C CYS A 167 7.53 -6.44 3.82
N GLY A 168 8.82 -6.09 3.81
CA GLY A 168 9.36 -5.04 2.96
C GLY A 168 9.16 -5.35 1.49
N HIS A 169 8.45 -4.48 0.76
CA HIS A 169 8.23 -4.62 -0.66
C HIS A 169 8.05 -3.28 -1.37
N TYR A 170 8.06 -3.35 -2.70
CA TYR A 170 7.67 -2.29 -3.63
C TYR A 170 6.39 -2.72 -4.33
N ASP A 171 5.51 -1.78 -4.63
CA ASP A 171 4.30 -2.10 -5.40
C ASP A 171 4.65 -2.32 -6.87
N THR A 172 4.08 -3.37 -7.47
CA THR A 172 4.32 -3.74 -8.87
C THR A 172 3.26 -3.23 -9.83
N ASN A 173 2.40 -2.30 -9.41
CA ASN A 173 1.30 -1.72 -10.18
C ASN A 173 1.69 -0.33 -10.73
N LEU A 174 0.73 0.45 -11.25
CA LEU A 174 0.96 1.86 -11.61
C LEU A 174 0.85 2.74 -10.37
N LEU A 175 -0.29 2.66 -9.67
CA LEU A 175 -0.59 3.46 -8.49
C LEU A 175 -1.35 2.61 -7.47
N THR A 176 -1.07 2.81 -6.19
CA THR A 176 -1.90 2.30 -5.10
C THR A 176 -2.59 3.47 -4.41
N LEU A 177 -3.90 3.40 -4.28
CA LEU A 177 -4.69 4.27 -3.41
C LEU A 177 -4.90 3.54 -2.10
N LEU A 178 -4.40 4.11 -1.02
CA LEU A 178 -4.45 3.50 0.30
C LEU A 178 -5.18 4.42 1.27
N GLN A 179 -6.25 3.91 1.89
CA GLN A 179 -6.91 4.60 3.00
C GLN A 179 -6.35 4.05 4.31
N GLN A 180 -5.79 4.92 5.13
CA GLN A 180 -5.35 4.57 6.48
C GLN A 180 -6.43 4.95 7.49
N ASP A 181 -6.76 4.07 8.42
CA ASP A 181 -7.56 4.38 9.60
C ASP A 181 -6.69 4.79 10.80
N GLU A 182 -5.48 4.25 10.88
CA GLU A 182 -4.52 4.51 11.96
C GLU A 182 -3.07 4.49 11.42
N TYR A 183 -2.12 4.83 12.28
CA TYR A 183 -0.70 4.69 11.98
C TYR A 183 -0.26 3.21 11.85
N GLY A 184 0.29 2.83 10.69
CA GLY A 184 0.78 1.48 10.43
C GLY A 184 1.72 1.37 9.23
N LEU A 185 1.55 2.22 8.22
CA LEU A 185 2.43 2.30 7.06
C LEU A 185 3.77 2.97 7.41
N HIS A 186 4.86 2.31 7.03
CA HIS A 186 6.22 2.82 7.18
C HIS A 186 6.98 2.70 5.86
N ILE A 187 7.84 3.66 5.56
CA ILE A 187 8.70 3.68 4.37
C ILE A 187 10.17 3.76 4.78
N LEU A 188 11.06 3.21 3.96
CA LEU A 188 12.50 3.37 4.11
C LEU A 188 12.94 4.68 3.43
N LYS A 189 13.30 5.69 4.22
CA LYS A 189 13.77 6.99 3.75
C LYS A 189 15.19 7.24 4.25
N ASP A 190 16.13 7.49 3.33
CA ASP A 190 17.53 7.82 3.63
C ASP A 190 18.20 6.80 4.57
N GLY A 191 17.86 5.52 4.38
CA GLY A 191 18.36 4.40 5.19
C GLY A 191 17.69 4.22 6.56
N GLN A 192 16.65 4.99 6.85
CA GLN A 192 15.89 4.91 8.09
C GLN A 192 14.41 4.62 7.82
N TRP A 193 13.82 3.70 8.58
CA TRP A 193 12.37 3.54 8.57
C TRP A 193 11.73 4.78 9.17
N VAL A 194 10.73 5.32 8.50
CA VAL A 194 9.91 6.44 8.96
C VAL A 194 8.44 6.13 8.77
N GLY A 195 7.64 6.65 9.67
CA GLY A 195 6.21 6.46 9.68
C GLY A 195 5.45 7.37 8.74
N VAL A 196 4.44 6.86 8.03
CA VAL A 196 3.51 7.70 7.29
C VAL A 196 2.37 8.13 8.21
N LYS A 197 2.32 9.44 8.49
CA LYS A 197 1.28 10.01 9.36
C LYS A 197 -0.09 9.92 8.65
N HIS A 198 -1.07 9.35 9.35
CA HIS A 198 -2.47 9.40 8.94
C HIS A 198 -2.98 10.85 8.87
N VAL A 199 -3.62 11.19 7.75
CA VAL A 199 -4.35 12.45 7.54
C VAL A 199 -5.83 12.10 7.38
N PRO A 200 -6.74 12.62 8.23
CA PRO A 200 -8.16 12.31 8.14
C PRO A 200 -8.76 12.69 6.80
N GLY A 201 -9.48 11.75 6.17
CA GLY A 201 -10.11 11.95 4.87
C GLY A 201 -9.12 12.07 3.71
N ALA A 202 -7.89 11.56 3.86
CA ALA A 202 -6.91 11.49 2.79
C ALA A 202 -6.72 10.06 2.28
N PHE A 203 -6.30 9.95 1.02
CA PHE A 203 -5.63 8.74 0.53
C PHE A 203 -4.13 8.95 0.49
N VAL A 204 -3.36 7.93 0.83
CA VAL A 204 -1.96 7.82 0.43
C VAL A 204 -1.92 7.27 -0.99
N ILE A 205 -1.22 7.98 -1.88
CA ILE A 205 -0.94 7.55 -3.26
C ILE A 205 0.49 7.04 -3.29
N ASN A 206 0.66 5.74 -3.49
CA ASN A 206 1.98 5.12 -3.70
C ASN A 206 2.25 4.96 -5.19
N ILE A 207 3.49 5.25 -5.61
CA ILE A 207 3.95 5.05 -6.98
C ILE A 207 4.46 3.61 -7.13
N GLY A 208 3.83 2.85 -8.01
CA GLY A 208 4.25 1.49 -8.32
C GLY A 208 5.28 1.43 -9.46
N SER A 209 6.01 0.31 -9.52
CA SER A 209 7.13 0.15 -10.45
C SER A 209 6.72 0.18 -11.93
N GLN A 210 5.45 -0.10 -12.28
CA GLN A 210 5.02 0.01 -13.69
C GLN A 210 5.00 1.47 -14.14
N LEU A 211 4.61 2.40 -13.26
CA LEU A 211 4.55 3.81 -13.61
C LEU A 211 5.95 4.40 -13.76
N GLU A 212 6.90 3.95 -12.93
CA GLU A 212 8.32 4.29 -13.06
C GLU A 212 8.88 3.91 -14.45
N VAL A 213 8.58 2.69 -14.91
CA VAL A 213 8.99 2.22 -16.24
C VAL A 213 8.32 3.03 -17.34
N TYR A 214 7.01 3.29 -17.21
CA TYR A 214 6.25 4.07 -18.17
C TYR A 214 6.78 5.51 -18.30
N LEU A 215 7.26 6.09 -17.20
CA LEU A 215 7.85 7.42 -17.14
C LEU A 215 9.36 7.43 -17.39
N HIS A 216 9.94 6.35 -17.94
CA HIS A 216 11.36 6.27 -18.26
C HIS A 216 12.28 6.65 -17.08
N PHE A 217 11.93 6.25 -15.85
CA PHE A 217 12.69 6.55 -14.62
C PHE A 217 12.82 8.06 -14.29
N VAL A 218 11.88 8.89 -14.76
CA VAL A 218 11.78 10.30 -14.31
C VAL A 218 11.42 10.41 -12.81
N LEU A 219 10.78 9.37 -12.27
CA LEU A 219 10.51 9.22 -10.84
C LEU A 219 11.54 8.26 -10.23
N ASN A 220 11.95 8.50 -8.97
CA ASN A 220 12.76 7.55 -8.22
C ASN A 220 11.95 6.27 -7.93
N LEU A 221 12.66 5.19 -7.64
CA LEU A 221 12.11 3.91 -7.17
C LEU A 221 10.94 4.15 -6.22
N GLY A 222 9.83 3.44 -6.43
CA GLY A 222 8.70 3.43 -5.50
C GLY A 222 9.15 3.19 -4.05
N SER A 223 8.33 3.49 -3.06
CA SER A 223 8.79 3.39 -1.66
C SER A 223 8.93 1.93 -1.23
N LEU A 224 10.12 1.54 -0.75
CA LEU A 224 10.23 0.30 0.04
C LEU A 224 9.44 0.52 1.32
N HIS A 225 8.38 -0.27 1.51
CA HIS A 225 7.45 -0.05 2.60
C HIS A 225 7.11 -1.35 3.34
N ILE A 226 6.75 -1.19 4.61
CA ILE A 226 6.32 -2.25 5.53
C ILE A 226 5.05 -1.80 6.25
N ILE A 227 4.30 -2.78 6.76
CA ILE A 227 3.24 -2.53 7.72
C ILE A 227 3.70 -3.02 9.09
N VAL A 228 3.65 -2.14 10.09
CA VAL A 228 3.89 -2.50 11.49
C VAL A 228 2.58 -2.47 12.22
N ASN A 229 2.24 -3.58 12.87
CA ASN A 229 0.97 -3.77 13.54
C ASN A 229 1.16 -3.64 15.06
N ARG A 230 1.06 -2.41 15.59
CA ARG A 230 1.12 -2.12 17.05
C ARG A 230 -0.26 -1.94 17.68
N ALA A 231 -1.28 -1.69 16.87
CA ALA A 231 -2.66 -1.47 17.28
C ALA A 231 -3.58 -2.12 16.24
N GLU A 232 -4.85 -2.25 16.56
CA GLU A 232 -5.84 -2.73 15.60
C GLU A 232 -6.14 -1.66 14.54
N PHE A 233 -6.08 -2.02 13.26
CA PHE A 233 -6.53 -1.14 12.18
C PHE A 233 -6.89 -1.90 10.90
N THR A 234 -7.68 -1.23 10.07
CA THR A 234 -8.04 -1.69 8.73
C THR A 234 -7.46 -0.73 7.70
N MET A 235 -6.96 -1.28 6.59
CA MET A 235 -6.25 -0.52 5.57
C MET A 235 -6.70 -1.01 4.17
N PRO A 236 -7.84 -0.51 3.68
CA PRO A 236 -8.30 -0.81 2.34
C PRO A 236 -7.42 -0.09 1.32
N LEU A 237 -7.16 -0.79 0.22
CA LEU A 237 -6.38 -0.30 -0.89
C LEU A 237 -6.95 -0.70 -2.24
N THR A 238 -6.76 0.16 -3.22
CA THR A 238 -7.06 -0.12 -4.63
C THR A 238 -5.78 -0.03 -5.43
N GLN A 239 -5.48 -1.08 -6.16
CA GLN A 239 -4.33 -1.14 -7.05
C GLN A 239 -4.77 -0.80 -8.47
N ILE A 240 -4.08 0.15 -9.10
CA ILE A 240 -4.31 0.56 -10.48
C ILE A 240 -3.21 -0.07 -11.33
N HIS A 241 -3.59 -0.95 -12.27
CA HIS A 241 -2.63 -1.66 -13.12
C HIS A 241 -2.59 -1.17 -14.56
N THR A 242 -3.61 -0.44 -15.01
CA THR A 242 -3.71 0.06 -16.39
C THR A 242 -4.23 1.49 -16.42
N GLU A 243 -3.96 2.21 -17.51
CA GLU A 243 -4.55 3.53 -17.74
C GLU A 243 -6.08 3.47 -17.83
N GLU A 244 -6.64 2.40 -18.42
CA GLU A 244 -8.09 2.20 -18.45
C GLU A 244 -8.69 2.10 -17.05
N SER A 245 -8.04 1.37 -16.15
CA SER A 245 -8.44 1.26 -14.75
C SER A 245 -8.36 2.64 -14.05
N LEU A 246 -7.35 3.44 -14.36
CA LEU A 246 -7.25 4.79 -13.83
C LEU A 246 -8.42 5.68 -14.25
N VAL A 247 -8.82 5.62 -15.54
CA VAL A 247 -9.98 6.38 -16.06
C VAL A 247 -11.26 5.98 -15.31
N GLN A 248 -11.42 4.70 -15.03
CA GLN A 248 -12.56 4.19 -14.26
C GLN A 248 -12.53 4.67 -12.80
N THR A 249 -11.34 4.80 -12.20
CA THR A 249 -11.18 5.22 -10.81
C THR A 249 -11.47 6.73 -10.62
N GLY A 250 -11.28 7.57 -11.65
CA GLY A 250 -11.76 8.95 -11.65
C GLY A 250 -10.96 9.92 -12.54
N ARG A 251 -11.63 10.99 -13.02
CA ARG A 251 -11.03 12.00 -13.92
C ARG A 251 -9.83 12.74 -13.29
N SER A 252 -9.94 13.16 -12.03
CA SER A 252 -8.87 13.91 -11.36
C SER A 252 -7.58 13.09 -11.21
N MET A 253 -7.68 11.77 -11.06
CA MET A 253 -6.50 10.88 -11.05
C MET A 253 -5.90 10.68 -12.43
N GLN A 254 -6.72 10.68 -13.48
CA GLN A 254 -6.22 10.70 -14.86
C GLN A 254 -5.44 11.98 -15.14
N GLU A 255 -5.93 13.13 -14.69
CA GLU A 255 -5.24 14.42 -14.82
C GLU A 255 -3.93 14.46 -14.02
N MET A 256 -3.90 13.82 -12.85
CA MET A 256 -2.68 13.62 -12.06
C MET A 256 -1.60 12.81 -12.80
N LEU A 257 -1.96 11.76 -13.55
CA LEU A 257 -0.99 11.07 -14.40
C LEU A 257 -0.51 11.95 -15.56
N LYS A 258 -1.42 12.70 -16.21
CA LYS A 258 -1.04 13.68 -17.24
C LYS A 258 -0.11 14.77 -16.69
N ILE A 259 -0.24 15.11 -15.42
CA ILE A 259 0.68 16.03 -14.74
C ILE A 259 2.09 15.45 -14.62
N SER A 260 2.19 14.15 -14.33
CA SER A 260 3.46 13.47 -14.05
C SER A 260 4.16 12.98 -15.32
N LEU A 261 3.42 12.83 -16.41
CA LEU A 261 3.94 12.51 -17.74
C LEU A 261 4.59 13.75 -18.37
N PRO A 262 5.89 13.72 -18.70
CA PRO A 262 6.52 14.76 -19.52
C PRO A 262 5.69 15.07 -20.77
N LEU A 263 5.58 16.34 -21.14
CA LEU A 263 4.86 16.79 -22.35
C LEU A 263 5.32 16.06 -23.62
N GLU A 264 6.56 15.58 -23.65
CA GLU A 264 7.16 14.81 -24.73
C GLU A 264 6.53 13.41 -24.93
N LEU A 265 5.97 12.81 -23.87
CA LEU A 265 5.27 11.51 -23.93
C LEU A 265 3.77 11.65 -24.22
N GLN A 266 3.22 12.85 -24.16
CA GLN A 266 1.79 13.10 -24.41
C GLN A 266 1.43 13.19 -25.91
N GLY A 267 2.43 13.19 -26.79
CA GLY A 267 2.30 13.34 -28.24
C GLY A 267 2.75 12.15 -29.08
N MET A 268 2.97 10.98 -28.45
CA MET A 268 3.33 9.72 -29.13
C MET A 268 2.11 8.82 -29.34
#